data_AF-A0A519JM43-F1
#
_entry.id   AF-A0A519JM43-F1
#
_cell.length_a   1.000
_cell.length_b   1.000
_cell.length_c   1.000
_cell.angle_alpha   90.00
_cell.angle_beta   90.00
_cell.angle_gamma   90.00
#
_symmetry.space_group_name_H-M   'P 1'
#
loop_
_entity.id
_entity.type
_entity.pdbx_description
1 polymer ?
#
loop_
_entity_poly.entity_id
_entity_poly.type
_entity_poly.pdbx_seq_one_letter_code
_entity_poly.pdbx_strand_id
1 'polypeptide(L)'
;LPGSANLFGGRGVTVRNIPSVTMQGMKFPDAPYGLKMACGENPSRVYGGRNQSPATGMGNMAGYRAAFIAARDYKDKWDKWRQTGEGSPPTRNLQLETIAGVLDGSILVQNHCYRADEMAMMIDLSKEFGFRITAFHHAIEAYKLAPLLAREGICADMWTGWWGFKMEALDAVEANAALVDAQPNSCAVIHSDDAELTQRLNQEAAAALAAGRRIGMDIPEERAIGWITLNPARSLGIADETGSLEAGKRADVVIWSADPFSIYARADQVFIDGGLAFDRANPAYQPVSDFELGQPGFGLSAANVPQGAR
;
A
#
# COMPACT_ATOMS: atom_id res chain seq x y z
N LEU A 1 -3.31 -3.23 -4.94
CA LEU A 1 -2.08 -3.49 -5.74
C LEU A 1 -2.05 -4.95 -6.18
N PRO A 2 -1.37 -5.31 -7.29
CA PRO A 2 -1.20 -6.70 -7.70
C PRO A 2 -0.47 -7.56 -6.64
N GLY A 3 -0.55 -8.90 -6.77
CA GLY A 3 0.04 -9.86 -5.83
C GLY A 3 1.58 -9.89 -5.82
N SER A 4 2.16 -10.67 -4.90
CA SER A 4 3.62 -10.75 -4.62
C SER A 4 4.35 -11.90 -5.31
N ALA A 5 3.68 -12.62 -6.20
CA ALA A 5 4.24 -13.80 -6.87
C ALA A 5 5.31 -13.48 -7.91
N ASN A 6 5.37 -12.25 -8.43
CA ASN A 6 6.26 -11.82 -9.50
C ASN A 6 7.21 -10.72 -9.01
N LEU A 7 8.42 -10.65 -9.56
CA LEU A 7 9.35 -9.54 -9.31
C LEU A 7 8.71 -8.18 -9.63
N PHE A 8 7.92 -8.13 -10.71
CA PHE A 8 7.10 -6.98 -11.09
C PHE A 8 5.64 -7.45 -11.17
N GLY A 9 4.84 -7.07 -10.17
CA GLY A 9 3.42 -7.42 -10.09
C GLY A 9 2.54 -6.62 -11.05
N GLY A 10 3.02 -5.48 -11.54
CA GLY A 10 2.33 -4.63 -12.51
C GLY A 10 2.03 -3.23 -11.98
N ARG A 11 1.46 -2.39 -12.85
CA ARG A 11 1.14 -0.99 -12.54
C ARG A 11 -0.07 -0.93 -11.61
N GLY A 12 0.10 -0.29 -10.46
CA GLY A 12 -0.94 0.01 -9.48
C GLY A 12 -1.61 1.34 -9.75
N VAL A 13 -2.85 1.49 -9.29
CA VAL A 13 -3.60 2.75 -9.31
C VAL A 13 -4.16 3.00 -7.92
N THR A 14 -4.20 4.26 -7.51
CA THR A 14 -4.89 4.67 -6.28
C THR A 14 -6.36 4.89 -6.61
N VAL A 15 -7.23 4.29 -5.80
CA VAL A 15 -8.69 4.38 -5.95
C VAL A 15 -9.31 4.96 -4.69
N ARG A 16 -10.51 5.49 -4.86
CA ARG A 16 -11.39 5.99 -3.82
C ARG A 16 -12.61 5.08 -3.74
N ASN A 17 -13.11 4.89 -2.53
CA ASN A 17 -14.30 4.09 -2.29
C ASN A 17 -15.56 4.92 -2.54
N ILE A 18 -15.73 5.40 -3.78
CA ILE A 18 -16.90 6.15 -4.23
C ILE A 18 -17.67 5.36 -5.30
N PRO A 19 -19.01 5.41 -5.31
CA PRO A 19 -19.80 4.82 -6.38
C PRO A 19 -19.45 5.46 -7.73
N SER A 20 -19.27 4.63 -8.75
CA SER A 20 -19.04 5.09 -10.12
C SER A 20 -19.45 4.01 -11.10
N VAL A 21 -19.98 4.41 -12.27
CA VAL A 21 -20.32 3.51 -13.37
C VAL A 21 -19.09 2.80 -13.93
N THR A 22 -17.92 3.43 -13.83
CA THR A 22 -16.66 2.86 -14.31
C THR A 22 -15.58 2.92 -13.23
N MET A 23 -14.66 1.97 -13.28
CA MET A 23 -13.46 1.98 -12.42
C MET A 23 -12.62 3.25 -12.60
N GLN A 24 -12.71 3.93 -13.75
CA GLN A 24 -12.02 5.20 -13.98
C GLN A 24 -12.56 6.32 -13.08
N GLY A 25 -13.88 6.37 -12.84
CA GLY A 25 -14.46 7.34 -11.93
C GLY A 25 -14.13 7.06 -10.45
N MET A 26 -13.68 5.84 -10.12
CA MET A 26 -13.17 5.52 -8.78
C MET A 26 -11.70 5.92 -8.59
N LYS A 27 -10.96 6.27 -9.65
CA LYS A 27 -9.55 6.65 -9.49
C LYS A 27 -9.44 7.90 -8.63
N PHE A 28 -8.39 7.94 -7.81
CA PHE A 28 -8.01 9.17 -7.13
C PHE A 28 -7.50 10.16 -8.19
N PRO A 29 -8.09 11.37 -8.31
CA PRO A 29 -7.68 12.34 -9.32
C PRO A 29 -6.20 12.68 -9.20
N ASP A 30 -5.49 12.66 -10.32
CA ASP A 30 -4.07 13.04 -10.44
C ASP A 30 -3.09 12.27 -9.53
N ALA A 31 -3.55 11.22 -8.83
CA ALA A 31 -2.67 10.38 -8.04
C ALA A 31 -1.64 9.69 -8.95
N PRO A 32 -0.36 9.64 -8.54
CA PRO A 32 0.66 8.97 -9.30
C PRO A 32 0.34 7.47 -9.41
N TYR A 33 0.77 6.86 -10.52
CA TYR A 33 0.69 5.40 -10.62
C TYR A 33 1.70 4.76 -9.67
N GLY A 34 1.38 3.55 -9.20
CA GLY A 34 2.32 2.70 -8.50
C GLY A 34 2.93 1.64 -9.43
N LEU A 35 4.06 1.05 -9.03
CA LEU A 35 4.56 -0.21 -9.55
C LEU A 35 4.71 -1.18 -8.38
N LYS A 36 3.96 -2.29 -8.41
CA LYS A 36 4.16 -3.37 -7.44
C LYS A 36 5.42 -4.16 -7.82
N MET A 37 6.33 -4.28 -6.88
CA MET A 37 7.47 -5.19 -6.94
C MET A 37 7.46 -6.14 -5.73
N ALA A 38 8.24 -7.22 -5.76
CA ALA A 38 8.29 -8.18 -4.65
C ALA A 38 9.68 -8.83 -4.47
N CYS A 39 10.33 -8.57 -3.34
CA CYS A 39 11.52 -9.30 -2.90
C CYS A 39 11.12 -10.64 -2.24
N GLY A 40 12.09 -11.43 -1.77
CA GLY A 40 11.77 -12.52 -0.85
C GLY A 40 11.57 -13.89 -1.45
N GLU A 41 11.10 -14.77 -0.57
CA GLU A 41 10.74 -16.14 -0.82
C GLU A 41 9.58 -16.23 -1.81
N ASN A 42 8.64 -15.30 -1.79
CA ASN A 42 7.43 -15.37 -2.63
C ASN A 42 7.72 -15.53 -4.14
N PRO A 43 8.46 -14.62 -4.82
CA PRO A 43 8.85 -14.83 -6.21
C PRO A 43 9.69 -16.08 -6.41
N SER A 44 10.69 -16.30 -5.54
CA SER A 44 11.61 -17.43 -5.63
C SER A 44 10.90 -18.78 -5.56
N ARG A 45 9.90 -18.91 -4.67
CA ARG A 45 9.10 -20.11 -4.48
C ARG A 45 8.16 -20.36 -5.65
N VAL A 46 7.49 -19.32 -6.17
CA VAL A 46 6.55 -19.46 -7.30
C VAL A 46 7.27 -19.88 -8.58
N TYR A 47 8.37 -19.20 -8.92
CA TYR A 47 9.13 -19.50 -10.14
C TYR A 47 9.99 -20.75 -9.97
N GLY A 48 10.62 -20.95 -8.81
CA GLY A 48 11.35 -22.18 -8.48
C GLY A 48 10.47 -23.43 -8.53
N GLY A 49 9.23 -23.36 -8.04
CA GLY A 49 8.24 -24.44 -8.17
C GLY A 49 7.83 -24.74 -9.61
N ARG A 50 8.07 -23.81 -10.55
CA ARG A 50 7.87 -23.98 -12.00
C ARG A 50 9.16 -24.37 -12.73
N ASN A 51 10.25 -24.62 -12.00
CA ASN A 51 11.59 -24.84 -12.55
C ASN A 51 12.07 -23.69 -13.46
N GLN A 52 11.75 -22.45 -13.07
CA GLN A 52 12.07 -21.22 -13.79
C GLN A 52 12.80 -20.24 -12.88
N SER A 53 13.59 -19.34 -13.48
CA SER A 53 14.20 -18.21 -12.76
C SER A 53 13.17 -17.08 -12.60
N PRO A 54 13.17 -16.33 -11.47
CA PRO A 54 14.07 -16.46 -10.33
C PRO A 54 13.66 -17.54 -9.32
N ALA A 55 14.58 -18.42 -8.93
CA ALA A 55 14.34 -19.47 -7.92
C ALA A 55 15.06 -19.22 -6.59
N THR A 56 15.81 -18.12 -6.48
CA THR A 56 16.62 -17.73 -5.32
C THR A 56 16.62 -16.22 -5.15
N GLY A 57 17.00 -15.72 -3.96
CA GLY A 57 17.18 -14.28 -3.74
C GLY A 57 18.20 -13.64 -4.69
N MET A 58 19.29 -14.35 -5.03
CA MET A 58 20.24 -13.89 -6.06
C MET A 58 19.59 -13.82 -7.44
N GLY A 59 18.75 -14.80 -7.78
CA GLY A 59 17.95 -14.79 -9.01
C GLY A 59 16.99 -13.60 -9.07
N ASN A 60 16.35 -13.25 -7.94
CA ASN A 60 15.50 -12.05 -7.86
C ASN A 60 16.32 -10.80 -8.23
N MET A 61 17.48 -10.61 -7.59
CA MET A 61 18.36 -9.46 -7.86
C MET A 61 18.86 -9.41 -9.30
N ALA A 62 19.22 -10.56 -9.88
CA ALA A 62 19.60 -10.63 -11.30
C ALA A 62 18.44 -10.24 -12.22
N GLY A 63 17.22 -10.71 -11.93
CA GLY A 63 16.02 -10.36 -12.68
C GLY A 63 15.69 -8.87 -12.61
N TYR A 64 15.84 -8.25 -11.44
CA TYR A 64 15.70 -6.81 -11.29
C TYR A 64 16.70 -6.02 -12.12
N ARG A 65 17.99 -6.32 -11.98
CA ARG A 65 19.06 -5.65 -12.73
C ARG A 65 18.81 -5.75 -14.24
N ALA A 66 18.49 -6.93 -14.74
CA ALA A 66 18.18 -7.13 -16.15
C ALA A 66 17.01 -6.25 -16.63
N ALA A 67 15.94 -6.17 -15.84
CA ALA A 67 14.76 -5.38 -16.17
C ALA A 67 15.06 -3.87 -16.18
N PHE A 68 15.78 -3.34 -15.18
CA PHE A 68 16.14 -1.93 -15.13
C PHE A 68 17.17 -1.53 -16.18
N ILE A 69 18.13 -2.40 -16.52
CA ILE A 69 19.04 -2.19 -17.66
C ILE A 69 18.23 -2.06 -18.96
N ALA A 70 17.33 -3.01 -19.22
CA ALA A 70 16.49 -2.97 -20.42
C ALA A 70 15.59 -1.72 -20.49
N ALA A 71 15.06 -1.28 -19.35
CA ALA A 71 14.23 -0.08 -19.26
C ALA A 71 15.03 1.21 -19.50
N ARG A 72 16.28 1.29 -19.02
CA ARG A 72 17.17 2.41 -19.31
C ARG A 72 17.51 2.47 -20.80
N ASP A 73 17.90 1.35 -21.41
CA ASP A 73 18.18 1.28 -22.84
C ASP A 73 16.95 1.68 -23.68
N TYR A 74 15.75 1.26 -23.24
CA TYR A 74 14.50 1.64 -23.87
C TYR A 74 14.24 3.14 -23.77
N LYS A 75 14.41 3.72 -22.59
CA LYS A 75 14.26 5.15 -22.33
C LYS A 75 15.23 5.98 -23.18
N ASP A 76 16.51 5.61 -23.21
CA ASP A 76 17.55 6.32 -23.97
C ASP A 76 17.25 6.35 -25.48
N LYS A 77 16.73 5.24 -26.04
CA LYS A 77 16.30 5.19 -27.45
C LYS A 77 15.15 6.15 -27.73
N TRP A 78 14.16 6.18 -26.84
CA TRP A 78 13.00 7.08 -26.98
C TRP A 78 13.39 8.55 -26.80
N ASP A 79 14.23 8.86 -25.83
CA ASP A 79 14.66 10.22 -25.56
C ASP A 79 15.53 10.77 -26.71
N LYS A 80 16.44 9.94 -27.25
CA LYS A 80 17.20 10.31 -28.45
C LYS A 80 16.28 10.60 -29.64
N TRP A 81 15.33 9.71 -29.93
CA TRP A 81 14.41 9.91 -31.05
C TRP A 81 13.52 11.15 -30.88
N ARG A 82 13.03 11.42 -29.66
CA ARG A 82 12.25 12.63 -29.35
C ARG A 82 13.05 13.92 -29.51
N GLN A 83 14.36 13.88 -29.25
CA GLN A 83 15.25 15.03 -29.38
C GLN A 83 15.66 15.29 -30.84
N THR A 84 16.02 14.25 -31.60
CA THR A 84 16.59 14.42 -32.95
C THR A 84 15.58 14.26 -34.07
N GLY A 85 14.51 13.47 -33.86
CA GLY A 85 13.58 13.07 -34.91
C GLY A 85 14.18 12.15 -35.98
N GLU A 86 15.42 11.69 -35.79
CA GLU A 86 16.14 10.88 -36.78
C GLU A 86 15.72 9.40 -36.71
N GLY A 87 15.41 8.83 -37.88
CA GLY A 87 15.02 7.43 -38.02
C GLY A 87 13.59 7.13 -37.59
N SER A 88 13.24 5.84 -37.58
CA SER A 88 11.91 5.39 -37.16
C SER A 88 11.74 5.47 -35.63
N PRO A 89 10.53 5.80 -35.14
CA PRO A 89 10.25 5.77 -33.70
C PRO A 89 10.54 4.38 -33.12
N PRO A 90 11.16 4.27 -31.93
CA PRO A 90 11.35 2.99 -31.28
C PRO A 90 10.02 2.27 -31.04
N THR A 91 10.02 0.94 -31.08
CA THR A 91 8.81 0.15 -30.83
C THR A 91 8.29 0.37 -29.42
N ARG A 92 6.99 0.58 -29.26
CA ARG A 92 6.33 0.76 -27.98
C ARG A 92 6.37 -0.53 -27.14
N ASN A 93 6.68 -0.43 -25.84
CA ASN A 93 6.65 -1.57 -24.92
C ASN A 93 6.11 -1.12 -23.54
N LEU A 94 4.89 -1.54 -23.19
CA LEU A 94 4.20 -1.09 -21.97
C LEU A 94 4.90 -1.49 -20.66
N GLN A 95 5.61 -2.62 -20.66
CA GLN A 95 6.39 -3.06 -19.50
C GLN A 95 7.59 -2.13 -19.29
N LEU A 96 8.37 -1.88 -20.35
CA LEU A 96 9.52 -0.99 -20.27
C LEU A 96 9.12 0.47 -20.08
N GLU A 97 7.97 0.91 -20.61
CA GLU A 97 7.39 2.22 -20.29
C GLU A 97 7.09 2.38 -18.80
N THR A 98 6.60 1.33 -18.15
CA THR A 98 6.31 1.36 -16.70
C THR A 98 7.59 1.44 -15.89
N ILE A 99 8.61 0.67 -16.23
CA ILE A 99 9.88 0.69 -15.51
C ILE A 99 10.65 2.00 -15.81
N ALA A 100 10.57 2.51 -17.04
CA ALA A 100 11.10 3.83 -17.38
C ALA A 100 10.42 4.95 -16.57
N GLY A 101 9.10 4.84 -16.32
CA GLY A 101 8.36 5.71 -15.41
C GLY A 101 8.80 5.62 -13.94
N VAL A 102 9.43 4.52 -13.53
CA VAL A 102 10.08 4.44 -12.21
C VAL A 102 11.41 5.18 -12.23
N LEU A 103 12.19 5.04 -13.30
CA LEU A 103 13.48 5.74 -13.47
C LEU A 103 13.32 7.26 -13.56
N ASP A 104 12.21 7.76 -14.09
CA ASP A 104 11.91 9.20 -14.15
C ASP A 104 11.18 9.75 -12.91
N GLY A 105 10.76 8.86 -11.99
CA GLY A 105 10.07 9.21 -10.75
C GLY A 105 8.56 9.46 -10.89
N SER A 106 7.97 9.30 -12.08
CA SER A 106 6.52 9.45 -12.29
C SER A 106 5.68 8.28 -11.79
N ILE A 107 6.32 7.12 -11.53
CA ILE A 107 5.68 5.91 -10.99
C ILE A 107 6.34 5.52 -9.68
N LEU A 108 5.51 5.42 -8.63
CA LEU A 108 5.94 5.13 -7.26
C LEU A 108 6.17 3.63 -7.04
N VAL A 109 7.33 3.23 -6.53
CA VAL A 109 7.62 1.83 -6.25
C VAL A 109 7.00 1.39 -4.92
N GLN A 110 6.12 0.40 -4.99
CA GLN A 110 5.49 -0.29 -3.86
C GLN A 110 6.06 -1.71 -3.80
N ASN A 111 6.96 -1.99 -2.86
CA ASN A 111 7.74 -3.21 -2.89
C ASN A 111 7.39 -4.16 -1.73
N HIS A 112 6.76 -5.29 -2.04
CA HIS A 112 6.58 -6.38 -1.09
C HIS A 112 7.93 -6.89 -0.60
N CYS A 113 8.17 -6.86 0.72
CA CYS A 113 9.42 -7.35 1.29
C CYS A 113 9.27 -7.57 2.79
N TYR A 114 9.72 -8.70 3.31
CA TYR A 114 9.55 -9.05 4.72
C TYR A 114 10.80 -8.75 5.55
N ARG A 115 11.94 -9.30 5.11
CA ARG A 115 13.18 -9.29 5.90
C ARG A 115 14.00 -8.01 5.72
N ALA A 116 14.75 -7.68 6.76
CA ALA A 116 15.61 -6.51 6.80
C ALA A 116 16.74 -6.58 5.77
N ASP A 117 17.42 -7.73 5.64
CA ASP A 117 18.50 -7.87 4.67
C ASP A 117 18.03 -7.70 3.22
N GLU A 118 16.84 -8.19 2.90
CA GLU A 118 16.27 -8.04 1.55
C GLU A 118 15.80 -6.61 1.27
N MET A 119 15.19 -5.93 2.25
CA MET A 119 14.88 -4.51 2.13
C MET A 119 16.14 -3.67 1.91
N ALA A 120 17.22 -3.95 2.63
CA ALA A 120 18.50 -3.27 2.45
C ALA A 120 19.07 -3.49 1.03
N MET A 121 19.04 -4.72 0.52
CA MET A 121 19.47 -5.02 -0.85
C MET A 121 18.62 -4.31 -1.91
N MET A 122 17.32 -4.16 -1.69
CA MET A 122 16.44 -3.41 -2.58
C MET A 122 16.73 -1.90 -2.55
N ILE A 123 17.11 -1.35 -1.39
CA ILE A 123 17.59 0.04 -1.28
C ILE A 123 18.89 0.23 -2.05
N ASP A 124 19.84 -0.72 -1.97
CA ASP A 124 21.08 -0.65 -2.74
C ASP A 124 20.84 -0.73 -4.25
N LEU A 125 19.90 -1.59 -4.67
CA LEU A 125 19.44 -1.65 -6.06
C LEU A 125 18.81 -0.32 -6.51
N SER A 126 18.02 0.34 -5.65
CA SER A 126 17.41 1.62 -5.99
C SER A 126 18.46 2.70 -6.22
N LYS A 127 19.55 2.67 -5.43
CA LYS A 127 20.72 3.54 -5.62
C LYS A 127 21.50 3.20 -6.90
N GLU A 128 21.67 1.92 -7.21
CA GLU A 128 22.37 1.45 -8.43
C GLU A 128 21.72 1.99 -9.71
N PHE A 129 20.39 2.06 -9.75
CA PHE A 129 19.63 2.50 -10.93
C PHE A 129 19.03 3.91 -10.82
N GLY A 130 19.21 4.59 -9.68
CA GLY A 130 18.75 5.96 -9.48
C GLY A 130 17.22 6.11 -9.37
N PHE A 131 16.52 5.14 -8.79
CA PHE A 131 15.09 5.25 -8.48
C PHE A 131 14.82 5.27 -6.97
N ARG A 132 13.61 5.68 -6.58
CA ARG A 132 13.16 5.74 -5.19
C ARG A 132 12.15 4.64 -4.89
N ILE A 133 12.37 3.91 -3.79
CA ILE A 133 11.33 3.05 -3.21
C ILE A 133 10.40 3.93 -2.37
N THR A 134 9.09 3.84 -2.61
CA THR A 134 8.11 4.64 -1.87
C THR A 134 7.70 3.94 -0.58
N ALA A 135 7.38 2.64 -0.67
CA ALA A 135 7.08 1.84 0.52
C ALA A 135 7.54 0.39 0.38
N PHE A 136 7.93 -0.20 1.50
CA PHE A 136 7.99 -1.65 1.66
C PHE A 136 6.70 -2.19 2.27
N HIS A 137 6.16 -3.26 1.70
CA HIS A 137 4.90 -3.87 2.16
C HIS A 137 5.15 -5.10 3.00
N HIS A 138 4.31 -5.25 4.03
CA HIS A 138 4.41 -6.17 5.17
C HIS A 138 5.58 -5.85 6.09
N ALA A 139 6.79 -5.69 5.54
CA ALA A 139 7.96 -5.13 6.19
C ALA A 139 8.15 -5.66 7.63
N ILE A 140 8.05 -6.99 7.76
CA ILE A 140 7.99 -7.71 9.05
C ILE A 140 9.18 -7.37 9.96
N GLU A 141 10.36 -7.17 9.36
CA GLU A 141 11.57 -6.80 10.09
C GLU A 141 11.94 -5.31 9.96
N ALA A 142 11.01 -4.43 9.59
CA ALA A 142 11.27 -3.00 9.39
C ALA A 142 11.86 -2.33 10.63
N TYR A 143 11.48 -2.77 11.84
CA TYR A 143 12.06 -2.30 13.10
C TYR A 143 13.59 -2.42 13.15
N LYS A 144 14.19 -3.39 12.47
CA LYS A 144 15.65 -3.55 12.38
C LYS A 144 16.30 -2.51 11.47
N LEU A 145 15.52 -1.91 10.56
CA LEU A 145 15.98 -0.92 9.59
C LEU A 145 15.39 0.47 9.80
N ALA A 146 14.68 0.72 10.90
CA ALA A 146 13.93 1.98 11.09
C ALA A 146 14.77 3.24 10.79
N PRO A 147 16.03 3.38 11.28
CA PRO A 147 16.85 4.56 10.96
C PRO A 147 17.23 4.66 9.47
N LEU A 148 17.40 3.53 8.79
CA LEU A 148 17.69 3.50 7.35
C LEU A 148 16.44 3.93 6.56
N LEU A 149 15.28 3.37 6.88
CA LEU A 149 14.02 3.72 6.20
C LEU A 149 13.70 5.20 6.35
N ALA A 150 13.84 5.76 7.56
CA ALA A 150 13.63 7.18 7.81
C ALA A 150 14.60 8.09 7.03
N ARG A 151 15.89 7.72 6.97
CA ARG A 151 16.90 8.46 6.19
C ARG A 151 16.63 8.46 4.69
N GLU A 152 16.20 7.34 4.14
CA GLU A 152 15.86 7.24 2.72
C GLU A 152 14.46 7.82 2.45
N GLY A 153 13.65 8.06 3.49
CA GLY A 153 12.27 8.53 3.44
C GLY A 153 11.31 7.49 2.83
N ILE A 154 11.53 6.22 3.16
CA ILE A 154 10.74 5.08 2.67
C ILE A 154 9.70 4.72 3.74
N CYS A 155 8.44 4.57 3.32
CA CYS A 155 7.39 4.10 4.22
C CYS A 155 7.51 2.58 4.47
N ALA A 156 7.16 2.14 5.66
CA ALA A 156 6.94 0.73 5.97
C ALA A 156 5.44 0.52 6.17
N ASP A 157 4.85 -0.31 5.32
CA ASP A 157 3.47 -0.73 5.44
C ASP A 157 3.44 -2.10 6.12
N MET A 158 2.95 -2.14 7.36
CA MET A 158 3.16 -3.25 8.30
C MET A 158 1.84 -3.82 8.78
N TRP A 159 1.88 -5.12 9.11
CA TRP A 159 0.82 -5.76 9.90
C TRP A 159 1.07 -5.57 11.39
N THR A 160 -0.02 -5.55 12.15
CA THR A 160 0.04 -5.51 13.62
C THR A 160 0.22 -6.89 14.24
N GLY A 161 -0.32 -7.93 13.59
CA GLY A 161 -0.57 -9.25 14.21
C GLY A 161 -0.23 -10.48 13.36
N TRP A 162 0.05 -10.34 12.05
CA TRP A 162 0.14 -11.50 11.14
C TRP A 162 1.59 -11.85 10.77
N TRP A 163 2.14 -12.93 11.34
CA TRP A 163 3.50 -13.42 11.05
C TRP A 163 3.65 -14.91 11.43
N GLY A 164 4.86 -15.47 11.31
CA GLY A 164 5.19 -16.84 11.71
C GLY A 164 4.77 -17.93 10.73
N PHE A 165 4.12 -17.57 9.63
CA PHE A 165 3.59 -18.53 8.64
C PHE A 165 4.63 -19.01 7.61
N LYS A 166 5.85 -18.45 7.62
CA LYS A 166 7.02 -18.86 6.82
C LYS A 166 8.30 -18.23 7.38
N MET A 167 9.45 -18.70 6.91
CA MET A 167 10.76 -18.26 7.43
C MET A 167 10.99 -16.75 7.29
N GLU A 168 10.65 -16.16 6.14
CA GLU A 168 10.84 -14.71 5.93
C GLU A 168 9.89 -13.84 6.77
N ALA A 169 8.80 -14.44 7.29
CA ALA A 169 7.84 -13.77 8.16
C ALA A 169 7.99 -14.21 9.62
N LEU A 170 9.10 -14.85 10.03
CA LEU A 170 9.19 -15.45 11.36
C LEU A 170 9.46 -14.44 12.47
N ASP A 171 10.37 -13.48 12.23
CA ASP A 171 10.97 -12.64 13.26
C ASP A 171 10.28 -11.26 13.42
N ALA A 172 8.95 -11.28 13.39
CA ALA A 172 8.14 -10.09 13.64
C ALA A 172 8.05 -9.80 15.14
N VAL A 173 7.82 -8.53 15.46
CA VAL A 173 7.45 -8.08 16.81
C VAL A 173 6.18 -7.24 16.72
N GLU A 174 5.28 -7.37 17.69
CA GLU A 174 4.04 -6.57 17.75
C GLU A 174 4.32 -5.06 17.77
N ALA A 175 5.46 -4.64 18.33
CA ALA A 175 5.89 -3.25 18.40
C ALA A 175 6.56 -2.74 17.11
N ASN A 176 6.53 -3.48 15.99
CA ASN A 176 7.25 -3.13 14.76
C ASN A 176 6.91 -1.71 14.28
N ALA A 177 5.61 -1.39 14.19
CA ALA A 177 5.16 -0.07 13.76
C ALA A 177 5.60 1.05 14.69
N ALA A 178 5.50 0.83 16.01
CA ALA A 178 5.96 1.78 17.02
C ALA A 178 7.47 2.05 16.91
N LEU A 179 8.29 1.00 16.73
CA LEU A 179 9.74 1.11 16.59
C LEU A 179 10.15 1.84 15.30
N VAL A 180 9.43 1.61 14.20
CA VAL A 180 9.62 2.38 12.95
C VAL A 180 9.23 3.84 13.15
N ASP A 181 8.07 4.06 13.77
CA ASP A 181 7.53 5.40 14.00
C ASP A 181 8.44 6.27 14.88
N ALA A 182 9.20 5.68 15.82
CA ALA A 182 10.09 6.39 16.74
C ALA A 182 11.17 7.24 16.05
N GLN A 183 11.48 6.98 14.78
CA GLN A 183 12.50 7.73 14.07
C GLN A 183 11.97 9.10 13.60
N PRO A 184 12.77 10.17 13.64
CA PRO A 184 12.43 11.42 12.98
C PRO A 184 12.20 11.20 11.48
N ASN A 185 11.19 11.85 10.90
CA ASN A 185 10.81 11.69 9.49
C ASN A 185 10.43 10.25 9.08
N SER A 186 10.06 9.40 10.04
CA SER A 186 9.53 8.08 9.76
C SER A 186 8.20 8.14 9.01
N CYS A 187 7.86 7.01 8.39
CA CYS A 187 6.55 6.78 7.78
C CYS A 187 6.13 5.34 8.09
N ALA A 188 5.58 5.13 9.30
CA ALA A 188 4.95 3.87 9.69
C ALA A 188 3.50 3.86 9.19
N VAL A 189 3.12 2.81 8.46
CA VAL A 189 1.77 2.59 7.95
C VAL A 189 1.26 1.25 8.47
N ILE A 190 -0.01 1.20 8.85
CA ILE A 190 -0.71 -0.04 9.17
C ILE A 190 -1.64 -0.42 8.01
N HIS A 191 -1.50 -1.65 7.54
CA HIS A 191 -2.45 -2.26 6.60
C HIS A 191 -2.85 -3.67 7.04
N SER A 192 -3.86 -4.24 6.38
CA SER A 192 -4.35 -5.59 6.67
C SER A 192 -3.89 -6.64 5.65
N ASP A 193 -3.78 -6.27 4.37
CA ASP A 193 -3.73 -7.24 3.25
C ASP A 193 -4.93 -8.21 3.23
N ASP A 194 -6.05 -7.79 3.81
CA ASP A 194 -7.26 -8.58 3.99
C ASP A 194 -8.51 -7.71 3.76
N ALA A 195 -9.50 -8.28 3.05
CA ALA A 195 -10.69 -7.59 2.57
C ALA A 195 -11.69 -7.23 3.68
N GLU A 196 -11.66 -7.92 4.82
CA GLU A 196 -12.52 -7.64 5.96
C GLU A 196 -11.80 -6.75 6.98
N LEU A 197 -10.58 -7.12 7.34
CA LEU A 197 -9.80 -6.41 8.36
C LEU A 197 -9.43 -4.99 7.93
N THR A 198 -9.35 -4.70 6.62
CA THR A 198 -9.12 -3.34 6.13
C THR A 198 -10.18 -2.33 6.60
N GLN A 199 -11.36 -2.80 7.01
CA GLN A 199 -12.45 -1.96 7.54
C GLN A 199 -12.28 -1.63 9.04
N ARG A 200 -11.26 -2.21 9.70
CA ARG A 200 -11.00 -2.08 11.15
C ARG A 200 -9.57 -1.63 11.43
N LEU A 201 -8.94 -0.90 10.51
CA LEU A 201 -7.54 -0.45 10.68
C LEU A 201 -7.35 0.47 11.89
N ASN A 202 -8.40 1.13 12.38
CA ASN A 202 -8.37 1.86 13.65
C ASN A 202 -8.08 0.93 14.84
N GLN A 203 -8.62 -0.28 14.85
CA GLN A 203 -8.33 -1.28 15.89
C GLN A 203 -6.92 -1.84 15.74
N GLU A 204 -6.47 -2.06 14.51
CA GLU A 204 -5.08 -2.48 14.22
C GLU A 204 -4.07 -1.43 14.68
N ALA A 205 -4.30 -0.15 14.39
CA ALA A 205 -3.47 0.95 14.89
C ALA A 205 -3.46 1.03 16.42
N ALA A 206 -4.61 0.83 17.07
CA ALA A 206 -4.70 0.78 18.53
C ALA A 206 -3.90 -0.39 19.13
N ALA A 207 -3.93 -1.56 18.49
CA ALA A 207 -3.16 -2.73 18.92
C ALA A 207 -1.64 -2.50 18.76
N ALA A 208 -1.21 -1.88 17.65
CA ALA A 208 0.19 -1.50 17.42
C ALA A 208 0.66 -0.46 18.46
N LEU A 209 -0.20 0.53 18.76
CA LEU A 209 0.06 1.55 19.78
C LEU A 209 0.21 0.92 21.16
N ALA A 210 -0.69 0.01 21.52
CA ALA A 210 -0.62 -0.72 22.77
C ALA A 210 0.67 -1.56 22.87
N ALA A 211 1.12 -2.17 21.77
CA ALA A 211 2.38 -2.92 21.74
C ALA A 211 3.61 -2.02 21.99
N GLY A 212 3.66 -0.83 21.35
CA GLY A 212 4.69 0.16 21.62
C GLY A 212 4.70 0.62 23.08
N ARG A 213 3.53 0.94 23.64
CA ARG A 213 3.38 1.34 25.04
C ARG A 213 3.80 0.23 26.01
N ARG A 214 3.50 -1.04 25.71
CA ARG A 214 3.91 -2.20 26.53
C ARG A 214 5.43 -2.33 26.65
N ILE A 215 6.19 -1.92 25.64
CA ILE A 215 7.65 -1.93 25.68
C ILE A 215 8.24 -0.60 26.22
N GLY A 216 7.41 0.28 26.78
CA GLY A 216 7.83 1.50 27.46
C GLY A 216 7.94 2.75 26.57
N MET A 217 7.39 2.73 25.35
CA MET A 217 7.38 3.90 24.47
C MET A 217 6.22 4.83 24.80
N ASP A 218 6.50 6.13 24.89
CA ASP A 218 5.48 7.17 25.03
C ASP A 218 5.05 7.66 23.64
N ILE A 219 3.92 7.13 23.16
CA ILE A 219 3.37 7.44 21.84
C ILE A 219 1.99 8.07 22.05
N PRO A 220 1.78 9.32 21.66
CA PRO A 220 0.48 9.98 21.72
C PRO A 220 -0.45 9.42 20.64
N GLU A 221 -1.76 9.40 20.92
CA GLU A 221 -2.77 8.84 20.02
C GLU A 221 -2.89 9.62 18.72
N GLU A 222 -2.65 10.93 18.78
CA GLU A 222 -2.58 11.85 17.65
C GLU A 222 -1.45 11.50 16.68
N ARG A 223 -0.40 10.83 17.15
CA ARG A 223 0.66 10.31 16.30
C ARG A 223 0.26 8.96 15.68
N ALA A 224 -0.32 8.07 16.48
CA ALA A 224 -0.73 6.75 16.03
C ALA A 224 -1.86 6.79 14.98
N ILE A 225 -2.78 7.77 15.06
CA ILE A 225 -3.84 7.90 14.05
C ILE A 225 -3.26 8.20 12.67
N GLY A 226 -2.08 8.83 12.63
CA GLY A 226 -1.30 9.07 11.42
C GLY A 226 -0.91 7.79 10.68
N TRP A 227 -0.76 6.65 11.38
CA TRP A 227 -0.38 5.36 10.77
C TRP A 227 -1.44 4.81 9.82
N ILE A 228 -2.69 5.27 9.93
CA ILE A 228 -3.81 4.85 9.09
C ILE A 228 -4.46 6.01 8.32
N THR A 229 -3.86 7.21 8.38
CA THR A 229 -4.37 8.41 7.70
C THR A 229 -3.28 9.10 6.88
N LEU A 230 -2.48 9.98 7.50
CA LEU A 230 -1.49 10.79 6.79
C LEU A 230 -0.35 9.96 6.19
N ASN A 231 0.13 8.94 6.91
CA ASN A 231 1.25 8.11 6.43
C ASN A 231 0.88 7.25 5.22
N PRO A 232 -0.29 6.55 5.15
CA PRO A 232 -0.71 5.92 3.91
C PRO A 232 -0.95 6.93 2.78
N ALA A 233 -1.44 8.15 3.07
CA ALA A 233 -1.53 9.19 2.04
C ALA A 233 -0.15 9.59 1.49
N ARG A 234 0.88 9.66 2.35
CA ARG A 234 2.28 9.86 1.94
C ARG A 234 2.82 8.70 1.10
N SER A 235 2.56 7.46 1.51
CA SER A 235 3.02 6.27 0.80
C SER A 235 2.38 6.13 -0.59
N LEU A 236 1.20 6.73 -0.79
CA LEU A 236 0.47 6.77 -2.06
C LEU A 236 0.75 8.03 -2.89
N GLY A 237 1.51 9.00 -2.38
CA GLY A 237 1.81 10.25 -3.07
C GLY A 237 0.63 11.23 -3.17
N ILE A 238 -0.28 11.20 -2.20
CA ILE A 238 -1.51 12.02 -2.16
C ILE A 238 -1.70 12.78 -0.82
N ALA A 239 -0.63 12.93 -0.04
CA ALA A 239 -0.67 13.56 1.28
C ALA A 239 -1.07 15.05 1.26
N ASP A 240 -0.87 15.71 0.13
CA ASP A 240 -1.30 17.10 -0.07
C ASP A 240 -2.82 17.21 -0.28
N GLU A 241 -3.48 16.11 -0.66
CA GLU A 241 -4.90 16.07 -0.99
C GLU A 241 -5.77 15.47 0.14
N THR A 242 -5.23 14.56 0.96
CA THR A 242 -6.01 13.85 2.00
C THR A 242 -5.11 13.33 3.14
N GLY A 243 -5.71 12.68 4.13
CA GLY A 243 -5.02 12.03 5.24
C GLY A 243 -4.81 12.90 6.48
N SER A 244 -5.19 14.18 6.45
CA SER A 244 -5.26 15.06 7.64
C SER A 244 -6.35 16.11 7.50
N LEU A 245 -6.82 16.64 8.64
CA LEU A 245 -7.83 17.71 8.69
C LEU A 245 -7.15 19.08 8.59
N GLU A 246 -6.85 19.50 7.36
CA GLU A 246 -6.20 20.77 7.04
C GLU A 246 -6.97 21.52 5.95
N ALA A 247 -6.98 22.85 6.02
CA ALA A 247 -7.63 23.65 4.99
C ALA A 247 -6.99 23.40 3.61
N GLY A 248 -7.83 23.20 2.59
CA GLY A 248 -7.39 22.89 1.22
C GLY A 248 -7.35 21.40 0.89
N LYS A 249 -7.35 20.50 1.90
CA LYS A 249 -7.47 19.06 1.69
C LYS A 249 -8.92 18.63 1.50
N ARG A 250 -9.11 17.43 0.97
CA ARG A 250 -10.42 16.79 0.81
C ARG A 250 -11.11 16.63 2.15
N ALA A 251 -12.42 16.86 2.17
CA ALA A 251 -13.27 16.67 3.33
C ALA A 251 -13.66 15.18 3.49
N ASP A 252 -12.63 14.32 3.61
CA ASP A 252 -12.77 12.90 3.92
C ASP A 252 -12.76 12.74 5.44
N VAL A 253 -13.93 12.62 6.05
CA VAL A 253 -14.12 12.73 7.51
C VAL A 253 -14.96 11.58 8.04
N VAL A 254 -14.54 11.01 9.17
CA VAL A 254 -15.36 10.06 9.93
C VAL A 254 -15.73 10.66 11.28
N ILE A 255 -17.02 10.69 11.57
CA ILE A 255 -17.54 10.99 12.90
C ILE A 255 -17.70 9.67 13.63
N TRP A 256 -16.93 9.49 14.71
CA TRP A 256 -16.95 8.27 15.51
C TRP A 256 -17.85 8.42 16.74
N SER A 257 -18.52 7.33 17.12
CA SER A 257 -19.38 7.28 18.31
C SER A 257 -18.62 7.38 19.64
N ALA A 258 -17.31 7.19 19.59
CA ALA A 258 -16.36 7.21 20.71
C ALA A 258 -14.95 7.46 20.14
N ASP A 259 -13.93 7.40 20.99
CA ASP A 259 -12.54 7.38 20.55
C ASP A 259 -12.32 6.27 19.48
N PRO A 260 -11.74 6.59 18.30
CA PRO A 260 -11.56 5.61 17.23
C PRO A 260 -10.69 4.41 17.60
N PHE A 261 -9.84 4.49 18.65
CA PHE A 261 -9.03 3.37 19.12
C PHE A 261 -9.78 2.44 20.10
N SER A 262 -11.00 2.78 20.49
CA SER A 262 -11.85 1.87 21.25
C SER A 262 -12.41 0.75 20.36
N ILE A 263 -12.36 -0.49 20.85
CA ILE A 263 -13.04 -1.63 20.19
C ILE A 263 -14.57 -1.47 20.11
N TYR A 264 -15.14 -0.56 20.91
CA TYR A 264 -16.58 -0.23 20.89
C TYR A 264 -16.93 0.89 19.91
N ALA A 265 -15.94 1.56 19.32
CA ALA A 265 -16.16 2.66 18.41
C ALA A 265 -16.84 2.19 17.13
N ARG A 266 -17.83 2.95 16.68
CA ARG A 266 -18.50 2.77 15.39
C ARG A 266 -18.42 4.07 14.62
N ALA A 267 -18.25 3.98 13.30
CA ALA A 267 -18.43 5.14 12.43
C ALA A 267 -19.92 5.50 12.46
N ASP A 268 -20.25 6.67 12.99
CA ASP A 268 -21.61 7.21 12.98
C ASP A 268 -21.91 7.84 11.63
N GLN A 269 -20.98 8.63 11.11
CA GLN A 269 -21.08 9.24 9.79
C GLN A 269 -19.74 9.19 9.07
N VAL A 270 -19.78 8.96 7.75
CA VAL A 270 -18.61 9.03 6.87
C VAL A 270 -18.91 10.03 5.76
N PHE A 271 -18.00 10.97 5.57
CA PHE A 271 -18.01 11.94 4.49
C PHE A 271 -16.85 11.65 3.55
N ILE A 272 -17.10 11.68 2.25
CA ILE A 272 -16.08 11.56 1.20
C ILE A 272 -16.23 12.77 0.29
N ASP A 273 -15.14 13.53 0.08
CA ASP A 273 -15.17 14.84 -0.60
C ASP A 273 -16.24 15.81 -0.03
N GLY A 274 -16.58 15.68 1.26
CA GLY A 274 -17.62 16.48 1.93
C GLY A 274 -19.06 16.02 1.70
N GLY A 275 -19.30 15.02 0.84
CA GLY A 275 -20.60 14.38 0.68
C GLY A 275 -20.83 13.28 1.71
N LEU A 276 -22.02 13.23 2.32
CA LEU A 276 -22.39 12.15 3.24
C LEU A 276 -22.47 10.82 2.49
N ALA A 277 -21.54 9.91 2.79
CA ALA A 277 -21.39 8.60 2.14
C ALA A 277 -21.98 7.47 2.98
N PHE A 278 -21.94 7.60 4.32
CA PHE A 278 -22.52 6.64 5.25
C PHE A 278 -23.13 7.35 6.46
N ASP A 279 -24.28 6.86 6.93
CA ASP A 279 -24.89 7.28 8.20
C ASP A 279 -25.52 6.07 8.93
N ARG A 280 -25.02 5.79 10.13
CA ARG A 280 -25.44 4.65 10.95
C ARG A 280 -26.89 4.75 11.42
N ALA A 281 -27.43 5.96 11.54
CA ALA A 281 -28.80 6.22 11.98
C ALA A 281 -29.80 6.36 10.81
N ASN A 282 -29.32 6.47 9.56
CA ASN A 282 -30.17 6.66 8.39
C ASN A 282 -29.99 5.52 7.35
N PRO A 283 -30.97 4.60 7.23
CA PRO A 283 -30.92 3.50 6.27
C PRO A 283 -30.70 3.93 4.80
N ALA A 284 -31.09 5.16 4.42
CA ALA A 284 -30.86 5.66 3.05
C ALA A 284 -29.37 5.87 2.72
N TYR A 285 -28.50 5.93 3.74
CA TYR A 285 -27.05 6.08 3.62
C TYR A 285 -26.32 4.85 4.20
N GLN A 286 -26.90 3.66 4.02
CA GLN A 286 -26.27 2.38 4.35
C GLN A 286 -26.16 1.57 3.05
N PRO A 287 -25.13 1.81 2.22
CA PRO A 287 -25.04 1.22 0.89
C PRO A 287 -25.04 -0.31 0.98
N VAL A 288 -25.89 -0.93 0.17
CA VAL A 288 -25.94 -2.39 -0.05
C VAL A 288 -25.15 -2.69 -1.32
N SER A 289 -24.45 -3.81 -1.35
CA SER A 289 -23.67 -4.25 -2.51
C SER A 289 -24.57 -4.36 -3.75
N ASP A 290 -24.09 -3.89 -4.91
CA ASP A 290 -24.82 -3.98 -6.17
C ASP A 290 -24.99 -5.44 -6.67
N PHE A 291 -24.18 -6.37 -6.14
CA PHE A 291 -24.37 -7.81 -6.31
C PHE A 291 -25.64 -8.36 -5.63
N GLU A 292 -26.21 -7.63 -4.68
CA GLU A 292 -27.41 -8.04 -3.94
C GLU A 292 -28.68 -7.32 -4.45
N LEU A 293 -28.54 -6.37 -5.37
CA LEU A 293 -29.68 -5.66 -5.98
C LEU A 293 -30.56 -6.62 -6.78
N GLY A 294 -31.79 -6.81 -6.28
CA GLY A 294 -32.75 -7.75 -6.87
C GLY A 294 -32.47 -9.22 -6.55
N GLN A 295 -31.46 -9.53 -5.72
CA GLN A 295 -31.20 -10.87 -5.20
C GLN A 295 -31.08 -10.89 -3.66
N PRO A 296 -32.13 -10.49 -2.93
CA PRO A 296 -32.12 -10.54 -1.47
C PRO A 296 -31.83 -11.97 -0.99
N GLY A 297 -30.70 -12.16 -0.29
CA GLY A 297 -30.26 -13.44 0.26
C GLY A 297 -29.21 -14.21 -0.55
N PHE A 298 -28.76 -13.70 -1.72
CA PHE A 298 -27.68 -14.35 -2.47
C PHE A 298 -26.34 -14.15 -1.77
N GLY A 299 -25.90 -15.15 -1.01
CA GLY A 299 -24.66 -15.12 -0.22
C GLY A 299 -24.87 -15.14 1.31
N LEU A 300 -26.12 -15.05 1.79
CA LEU A 300 -26.45 -15.21 3.21
C LEU A 300 -26.93 -16.64 3.50
N SER A 301 -26.41 -17.27 4.57
CA SER A 301 -27.12 -18.39 5.18
C SER A 301 -28.40 -17.86 5.82
N ALA A 302 -29.49 -18.62 5.73
CA ALA A 302 -30.90 -18.21 5.82
C ALA A 302 -31.40 -17.50 7.12
N ALA A 303 -30.53 -17.03 8.01
CA ALA A 303 -30.92 -16.51 9.33
C ALA A 303 -31.16 -14.98 9.40
N ASN A 304 -30.66 -14.17 8.47
CA ASN A 304 -30.51 -12.72 8.72
C ASN A 304 -30.99 -11.77 7.60
N VAL A 305 -32.08 -12.06 6.88
CA VAL A 305 -32.70 -11.06 5.99
C VAL A 305 -33.93 -10.46 6.67
N PRO A 306 -33.89 -9.22 7.19
CA PRO A 306 -35.10 -8.51 7.61
C PRO A 306 -36.01 -8.31 6.39
N GLN A 307 -37.30 -8.63 6.56
CA GLN A 307 -38.31 -8.33 5.54
C GLN A 307 -38.33 -6.81 5.24
N GLY A 308 -38.10 -6.45 3.99
CA GLY A 308 -38.27 -5.08 3.50
C GLY A 308 -37.01 -4.32 3.10
N ALA A 309 -35.83 -4.95 3.11
CA ALA A 309 -34.65 -4.40 2.42
C ALA A 309 -34.95 -4.36 0.91
N ARG A 310 -35.14 -3.14 0.37
CA ARG A 310 -35.17 -2.87 -1.07
C ARG A 310 -33.79 -2.55 -1.55
#